data_AF-A0A5N5J458-F1
#
_entry.id   AF-A0A5N5J458-F1
#
_cell.length_a   1.000
_cell.length_b   1.000
_cell.length_c   1.000
_cell.angle_alpha   90.00
_cell.angle_beta   90.00
_cell.angle_gamma   90.00
#
_symmetry.space_group_name_H-M   'P 1'
#
loop_
_entity.id
_entity.type
_entity.pdbx_description
1 polymer ?
#
loop_
_entity_poly.entity_id
_entity_poly.type
_entity_poly.pdbx_seq_one_letter_code
_entity_poly.pdbx_strand_id
1 'polypeptide(L)'
;MGICRLGFLVGFLWFMAMDCMAQSNTHHYNFVLQQAQFTRLCETKTMLTVNGSFPGPTIHARRGDTIYVNVHNEGEYGVTIHWHGVKQPRNPWSDGPENITQCPIQPGKNFTYEIILSNEEGTLWWHAHSDWSRATVHGALVISPARGTTYPFPAPDAEQTIILGSWFKGDLKEIIDDALAAGIGPEISNSLTINGQPGDLYPCSAVLMYSDVKYGSNFSGVWFIHCHLERHSSWGMDTVLIVRNGKTRATSMRPPPASLPSCS
;
A
#
# COMPACT_ATOMS: atom_id res chain seq x y z
N MET A 1 -49.26 52.22 -9.67
CA MET A 1 -48.93 51.15 -8.71
C MET A 1 -48.72 49.87 -9.50
N GLY A 2 -47.56 49.19 -9.30
CA GLY A 2 -47.26 47.82 -9.76
C GLY A 2 -47.20 47.68 -11.29
N ILE A 3 -46.15 47.21 -11.95
CA ILE A 3 -45.57 45.87 -11.84
C ILE A 3 -44.28 45.97 -12.68
N CYS A 4 -43.12 46.25 -12.07
CA CYS A 4 -41.84 46.12 -12.78
C CYS A 4 -40.64 45.99 -11.83
N ARG A 5 -40.84 45.35 -10.67
CA ARG A 5 -39.77 45.09 -9.68
C ARG A 5 -39.81 43.70 -9.06
N LEU A 6 -40.62 42.78 -9.59
CA LEU A 6 -40.76 41.43 -9.03
C LEU A 6 -39.93 40.36 -9.77
N GLY A 7 -39.36 40.67 -10.94
CA GLY A 7 -38.55 39.72 -11.70
C GLY A 7 -37.08 39.64 -11.29
N PHE A 8 -36.51 40.73 -10.77
CA PHE A 8 -35.07 40.81 -10.48
C PHE A 8 -34.67 40.21 -9.12
N LEU A 9 -35.59 40.16 -8.15
CA LEU A 9 -35.32 39.61 -6.82
C LEU A 9 -35.45 38.08 -6.78
N VAL A 10 -36.23 37.48 -7.68
CA VAL A 10 -36.43 36.01 -7.72
C VAL A 10 -35.24 35.32 -8.42
N GLY A 11 -34.60 35.97 -9.39
CA GLY A 11 -33.41 35.42 -10.08
C GLY A 11 -32.16 35.34 -9.19
N PHE A 12 -32.02 36.24 -8.21
CA PHE A 12 -30.85 36.29 -7.33
C PHE A 12 -30.91 35.24 -6.20
N LEU A 13 -32.11 34.85 -5.76
CA LEU A 13 -32.30 33.80 -4.74
C LEU A 13 -32.17 32.39 -5.31
N TRP A 14 -32.30 32.21 -6.62
CA TRP A 14 -32.10 30.91 -7.28
C TRP A 14 -30.63 30.60 -7.57
N PHE A 15 -29.77 31.63 -7.67
CA PHE A 15 -28.33 31.47 -7.87
C PHE A 15 -27.55 31.10 -6.59
N MET A 16 -28.14 31.21 -5.40
CA MET A 16 -27.48 30.83 -4.13
C MET A 16 -27.77 29.38 -3.68
N ALA A 17 -28.58 28.62 -4.42
CA ALA A 17 -29.00 27.27 -4.00
C ALA A 17 -28.30 26.12 -4.75
N MET A 18 -27.20 26.41 -5.45
CA MET A 18 -26.36 25.43 -6.13
C MET A 18 -24.90 25.50 -5.68
N ASP A 19 -24.65 25.78 -4.40
CA ASP A 19 -23.45 25.26 -3.76
C ASP A 19 -23.66 23.76 -3.55
N CYS A 20 -23.43 22.98 -4.62
CA CYS A 20 -23.12 21.58 -4.49
C CYS A 20 -21.81 21.53 -3.71
N MET A 21 -21.90 21.49 -2.38
CA MET A 21 -20.73 21.23 -1.55
C MET A 21 -20.23 19.85 -1.96
N ALA A 22 -19.20 19.83 -2.79
CA ALA A 22 -18.38 18.64 -3.00
C ALA A 22 -17.82 18.29 -1.62
N GLN A 23 -18.46 17.35 -0.95
CA GLN A 23 -18.08 16.93 0.40
C GLN A 23 -16.85 16.04 0.29
N SER A 24 -15.69 16.68 0.11
CA SER A 24 -14.38 16.07 0.31
C SER A 24 -14.17 15.86 1.81
N ASN A 25 -13.91 14.62 2.23
CA ASN A 25 -13.52 14.38 3.62
C ASN A 25 -12.02 14.64 3.77
N THR A 26 -11.64 15.04 4.98
CA THR A 26 -10.23 15.22 5.33
C THR A 26 -9.79 14.11 6.27
N HIS A 27 -8.70 13.43 5.92
CA HIS A 27 -8.09 12.37 6.73
C HIS A 27 -6.76 12.84 7.31
N HIS A 28 -6.44 12.40 8.53
CA HIS A 28 -5.18 12.74 9.19
C HIS A 28 -4.47 11.47 9.63
N TYR A 29 -3.21 11.33 9.24
CA TYR A 29 -2.34 10.24 9.62
C TYR A 29 -1.06 10.79 10.26
N ASN A 30 -0.55 10.07 11.26
CA ASN A 30 0.75 10.35 11.87
C ASN A 30 1.69 9.19 11.55
N PHE A 31 2.79 9.52 10.88
CA PHE A 31 3.85 8.59 10.52
C PHE A 31 5.07 8.93 11.38
N VAL A 32 5.47 8.00 12.23
CA VAL A 32 6.70 8.08 13.00
C VAL A 32 7.72 7.17 12.32
N LEU A 33 8.74 7.77 11.70
CA LEU A 33 9.88 7.03 11.19
C LEU A 33 10.76 6.65 12.35
N GLN A 34 10.85 5.36 12.64
CA GLN A 34 11.60 4.83 13.77
C GLN A 34 12.28 3.51 13.42
N GLN A 35 13.37 3.23 14.14
CA GLN A 35 14.05 1.94 14.06
C GLN A 35 13.20 0.86 14.71
N ALA A 36 13.04 -0.27 14.02
CA ALA A 36 12.33 -1.43 14.54
C ALA A 36 13.03 -2.74 14.16
N GLN A 37 12.95 -3.73 15.06
CA GLN A 37 13.60 -5.03 14.87
C GLN A 37 12.66 -6.01 14.18
N PHE A 38 13.19 -6.69 13.18
CA PHE A 38 12.50 -7.74 12.46
C PHE A 38 13.41 -8.94 12.27
N THR A 39 12.85 -10.12 12.51
CA THR A 39 13.53 -11.41 12.29
C THR A 39 13.00 -12.06 11.03
N ARG A 40 13.87 -12.34 10.06
CA ARG A 40 13.57 -13.09 8.83
C ARG A 40 14.80 -13.88 8.42
N LEU A 41 14.63 -15.01 7.74
CA LEU A 41 15.75 -15.84 7.25
C LEU A 41 16.75 -16.21 8.36
N CYS A 42 16.22 -16.47 9.57
CA CYS A 42 16.94 -16.77 10.82
C CYS A 42 17.80 -15.64 11.40
N GLU A 43 17.70 -14.42 10.89
CA GLU A 43 18.49 -13.28 11.35
C GLU A 43 17.59 -12.11 11.77
N THR A 44 17.95 -11.48 12.89
CA THR A 44 17.29 -10.27 13.37
C THR A 44 18.11 -9.07 12.95
N LYS A 45 17.46 -8.10 12.31
CA LYS A 45 18.06 -6.80 12.02
C LYS A 45 17.16 -5.67 12.48
N THR A 46 17.79 -4.54 12.78
CA THR A 46 17.09 -3.27 13.00
C THR A 46 16.99 -2.55 11.66
N MET A 47 15.85 -1.97 11.36
CA MET A 47 15.65 -1.20 10.14
C MET A 47 14.64 -0.07 10.34
N LEU A 48 14.78 0.98 9.52
CA LEU A 48 13.88 2.13 9.54
C LEU A 48 12.51 1.74 8.99
N THR A 49 11.45 2.06 9.73
CA THR A 49 10.06 1.74 9.39
C THR A 49 9.12 2.89 9.74
N VAL A 50 7.88 2.83 9.25
CA VAL A 50 6.80 3.71 9.72
C VAL A 50 6.02 3.00 10.82
N ASN A 51 5.89 3.66 11.97
CA ASN A 51 5.13 3.19 13.13
C ASN A 51 5.54 1.78 13.61
N GLY A 52 6.80 1.39 13.39
CA GLY A 52 7.32 0.07 13.80
C GLY A 52 6.79 -1.10 12.98
N SER A 53 6.19 -0.84 11.81
CA SER A 53 5.55 -1.85 10.97
C SER A 53 6.26 -2.02 9.62
N PHE A 54 6.30 -3.27 9.15
CA PHE A 54 6.84 -3.63 7.84
C PHE A 54 5.97 -4.71 7.16
N PRO A 55 5.29 -4.42 6.05
CA PRO A 55 5.16 -3.10 5.41
C PRO A 55 4.51 -2.07 6.36
N GLY A 56 4.64 -0.79 6.01
CA GLY A 56 4.03 0.31 6.73
C GLY A 56 2.49 0.31 6.66
N PRO A 57 1.83 1.20 7.42
CA PRO A 57 0.38 1.27 7.48
C PRO A 57 -0.24 1.57 6.11
N THR A 58 -1.38 0.92 5.84
CA THR A 58 -2.18 1.23 4.65
C THR A 58 -3.01 2.50 4.90
N ILE A 59 -2.92 3.45 3.99
CA ILE A 59 -3.79 4.64 3.98
C ILE A 59 -5.06 4.30 3.23
N HIS A 60 -6.21 4.60 3.84
CA HIS A 60 -7.52 4.47 3.19
C HIS A 60 -8.16 5.84 3.00
N ALA A 61 -8.66 6.10 1.81
CA ALA A 61 -9.40 7.32 1.47
C ALA A 61 -10.36 7.06 0.31
N ARG A 62 -11.14 8.07 -0.08
CA ARG A 62 -11.97 8.05 -1.28
C ARG A 62 -11.48 9.07 -2.30
N ARG A 63 -11.81 8.85 -3.57
CA ARG A 63 -11.64 9.88 -4.60
C ARG A 63 -12.30 11.18 -4.16
N GLY A 64 -11.57 12.28 -4.30
CA GLY A 64 -12.00 13.60 -3.90
C GLY A 64 -11.57 14.00 -2.49
N ASP A 65 -11.14 13.05 -1.65
CA ASP A 65 -10.70 13.36 -0.28
C ASP A 65 -9.32 14.04 -0.26
N THR A 66 -9.07 14.79 0.82
CA THR A 66 -7.72 15.32 1.14
C THR A 66 -7.14 14.54 2.31
N ILE A 67 -5.87 14.16 2.21
CA ILE A 67 -5.16 13.45 3.26
C ILE A 67 -4.00 14.31 3.75
N TYR A 68 -3.94 14.55 5.05
CA TYR A 68 -2.76 15.11 5.71
C TYR A 68 -1.96 14.00 6.37
N VAL A 69 -0.68 13.88 6.03
CA VAL A 69 0.23 12.95 6.69
C VAL A 69 1.35 13.73 7.35
N ASN A 70 1.32 13.82 8.68
CA ASN A 70 2.42 14.37 9.46
C ASN A 70 3.47 13.29 9.66
N VAL A 71 4.62 13.46 9.02
CA VAL A 71 5.77 12.56 9.11
C VAL A 71 6.75 13.14 10.11
N HIS A 72 6.94 12.46 11.23
CA HIS A 72 7.96 12.75 12.22
C HIS A 72 9.15 11.80 12.03
N ASN A 73 10.35 12.36 11.86
CA ASN A 73 11.54 11.55 11.69
C ASN A 73 12.28 11.36 13.01
N GLU A 74 12.14 10.19 13.62
CA GLU A 74 12.94 9.74 14.79
C GLU A 74 14.09 8.81 14.38
N GLY A 75 14.32 8.65 13.07
CA GLY A 75 15.44 7.90 12.51
C GLY A 75 16.76 8.66 12.54
N GLU A 76 17.79 8.05 11.98
CA GLU A 76 19.18 8.54 12.07
C GLU A 76 19.60 9.45 10.91
N TYR A 77 18.86 9.42 9.80
CA TYR A 77 19.18 10.16 8.58
C TYR A 77 17.93 10.79 7.98
N GLY A 78 18.15 11.76 7.09
CA GLY A 78 17.07 12.49 6.43
C GLY A 78 16.26 11.60 5.49
N VAL A 79 14.93 11.70 5.53
CA VAL A 79 14.03 10.93 4.66
C VAL A 79 12.90 11.82 4.13
N THR A 80 12.48 11.60 2.89
CA THR A 80 11.22 12.12 2.34
C THR A 80 10.26 10.98 2.01
N ILE A 81 8.95 11.24 1.97
CA ILE A 81 7.92 10.28 1.56
C ILE A 81 7.26 10.74 0.26
N HIS A 82 7.15 9.85 -0.71
CA HIS A 82 6.49 10.06 -2.00
C HIS A 82 5.19 9.25 -2.13
N TRP A 83 4.21 9.84 -2.80
CA TRP A 83 2.85 9.32 -2.98
C TRP A 83 2.67 8.82 -4.42
N HIS A 84 3.19 7.63 -4.68
CA HIS A 84 3.35 7.13 -6.04
C HIS A 84 2.01 6.99 -6.77
N GLY A 85 1.89 7.68 -7.90
CA GLY A 85 0.69 7.68 -8.75
C GLY A 85 -0.33 8.76 -8.39
N VAL A 86 -0.14 9.52 -7.32
CA VAL A 86 -0.94 10.72 -7.02
C VAL A 86 -0.44 11.87 -7.89
N LYS A 87 -1.35 12.59 -8.56
CA LYS A 87 -0.98 13.60 -9.56
C LYS A 87 -0.43 14.90 -9.00
N GLN A 88 -0.76 15.24 -7.76
CA GLN A 88 -0.35 16.47 -7.07
C GLN A 88 -0.53 17.77 -7.92
N PRO A 89 -1.72 18.01 -8.51
CA PRO A 89 -1.92 19.16 -9.40
C PRO A 89 -1.70 20.48 -8.66
N ARG A 90 -0.72 21.28 -9.13
CA ARG A 90 -0.31 22.55 -8.50
C ARG A 90 0.19 22.41 -7.05
N ASN A 91 0.55 21.20 -6.61
CA ASN A 91 1.02 20.91 -5.26
C ASN A 91 2.34 20.11 -5.24
N PRO A 92 3.39 20.55 -5.96
CA PRO A 92 4.66 19.79 -6.03
C PRO A 92 5.35 19.68 -4.66
N TRP A 93 5.09 20.60 -3.74
CA TRP A 93 5.72 20.67 -2.43
C TRP A 93 5.34 19.52 -1.49
N SER A 94 4.24 18.80 -1.80
CA SER A 94 3.83 17.60 -1.07
C SER A 94 4.07 16.31 -1.87
N ASP A 95 4.83 16.36 -2.97
CA ASP A 95 5.08 15.18 -3.81
C ASP A 95 6.13 14.25 -3.21
N GLY A 96 7.18 14.78 -2.55
CA GLY A 96 8.18 13.94 -1.86
C GLY A 96 9.51 13.61 -2.55
N PRO A 97 9.77 13.85 -3.84
CA PRO A 97 11.11 13.62 -4.41
C PRO A 97 12.21 14.44 -3.74
N GLU A 98 13.13 13.74 -3.07
CA GLU A 98 14.27 14.34 -2.38
C GLU A 98 15.14 15.17 -3.34
N ASN A 99 15.54 16.36 -2.89
CA ASN A 99 16.39 17.32 -3.62
C ASN A 99 15.82 17.84 -4.94
N ILE A 100 14.54 17.52 -5.23
CA ILE A 100 13.79 18.06 -6.36
C ILE A 100 12.68 18.97 -5.86
N THR A 101 11.77 18.45 -5.04
CA THR A 101 10.65 19.24 -4.51
C THR A 101 10.87 19.69 -3.07
N GLN A 102 11.72 18.98 -2.31
CA GLN A 102 12.00 19.29 -0.92
C GLN A 102 13.35 18.72 -0.47
N CYS A 103 13.92 19.32 0.59
CA CYS A 103 15.00 18.71 1.34
C CYS A 103 14.48 17.55 2.22
N PRO A 104 15.34 16.61 2.63
CA PRO A 104 14.97 15.56 3.57
C PRO A 104 14.48 16.09 4.90
N ILE A 105 13.47 15.42 5.47
CA ILE A 105 13.04 15.65 6.86
C ILE A 105 14.17 15.16 7.76
N GLN A 106 14.90 16.08 8.38
CA GLN A 106 16.05 15.73 9.23
C GLN A 106 15.61 15.00 10.52
N PRO A 107 16.49 14.21 11.14
CA PRO A 107 16.25 13.62 12.45
C PRO A 107 15.73 14.63 13.48
N GLY A 108 14.71 14.22 14.25
CA GLY A 108 14.00 15.04 15.23
C GLY A 108 13.09 16.12 14.64
N LYS A 109 12.91 16.17 13.30
CA LYS A 109 12.02 17.13 12.64
C LYS A 109 10.76 16.45 12.11
N ASN A 110 9.81 17.26 11.67
CA ASN A 110 8.57 16.80 11.06
C ASN A 110 8.22 17.62 9.82
N PHE A 111 7.40 17.02 8.97
CA PHE A 111 6.79 17.69 7.82
C PHE A 111 5.42 17.08 7.56
N THR A 112 4.44 17.94 7.29
CA THR A 112 3.07 17.51 6.98
C THR A 112 2.86 17.59 5.48
N TYR A 113 2.63 16.43 4.86
CA TYR A 113 2.23 16.32 3.47
C TYR A 113 0.73 16.58 3.33
N GLU A 114 0.36 17.39 2.34
CA GLU A 114 -1.03 17.55 1.90
C GLU A 114 -1.22 16.79 0.59
N ILE A 115 -2.05 15.75 0.60
CA ILE A 115 -2.28 14.88 -0.55
C ILE A 115 -3.71 15.11 -1.01
N ILE A 116 -3.87 15.64 -2.22
CA ILE A 116 -5.18 15.95 -2.78
C ILE A 116 -5.53 14.86 -3.79
N LEU A 117 -6.51 14.01 -3.45
CA LEU A 117 -6.98 12.96 -4.35
C LEU A 117 -7.98 13.53 -5.34
N SER A 118 -7.49 13.94 -6.49
CA SER A 118 -8.27 14.58 -7.55
C SER A 118 -9.22 13.60 -8.25
N ASN A 119 -8.68 12.66 -8.99
CA ASN A 119 -9.44 11.67 -9.76
C ASN A 119 -8.86 10.26 -9.70
N GLU A 120 -7.91 10.05 -8.80
CA GLU A 120 -7.34 8.75 -8.48
C GLU A 120 -8.41 7.85 -7.84
N GLU A 121 -8.48 6.59 -8.30
CA GLU A 121 -9.27 5.49 -7.75
C GLU A 121 -8.46 4.20 -7.92
N GLY A 122 -8.51 3.30 -6.94
CA GLY A 122 -7.76 2.04 -6.94
C GLY A 122 -6.68 1.99 -5.87
N THR A 123 -5.77 1.03 -6.00
CA THR A 123 -4.66 0.84 -5.06
C THR A 123 -3.39 1.42 -5.63
N LEU A 124 -2.88 2.45 -4.97
CA LEU A 124 -1.58 3.06 -5.15
C LEU A 124 -0.68 2.68 -3.97
N TRP A 125 0.48 3.32 -3.85
CA TRP A 125 1.40 3.08 -2.74
C TRP A 125 2.16 4.36 -2.38
N TRP A 126 2.68 4.40 -1.17
CA TRP A 126 3.58 5.44 -0.70
C TRP A 126 4.91 4.79 -0.32
N HIS A 127 6.00 5.52 -0.46
CA HIS A 127 7.33 5.01 -0.11
C HIS A 127 8.30 6.14 0.22
N ALA A 128 9.38 5.83 0.94
CA ALA A 128 10.49 6.76 1.08
C ALA A 128 11.09 7.07 -0.29
N HIS A 129 11.45 8.32 -0.53
CA HIS A 129 12.11 8.76 -1.76
C HIS A 129 13.54 9.24 -1.49
N SER A 130 14.19 8.56 -0.55
CA SER A 130 15.57 8.78 -0.11
C SER A 130 16.36 7.49 -0.20
N ASP A 131 17.34 7.48 -1.12
CA ASP A 131 18.18 6.33 -1.45
C ASP A 131 17.38 5.02 -1.58
N TRP A 132 17.77 3.98 -0.85
CA TRP A 132 17.13 2.67 -0.84
C TRP A 132 16.16 2.47 0.31
N SER A 133 15.87 3.51 1.10
CA SER A 133 14.95 3.43 2.24
C SER A 133 13.55 2.96 1.84
N ARG A 134 13.16 3.11 0.55
CA ARG A 134 11.91 2.55 0.00
C ARG A 134 11.75 1.05 0.23
N ALA A 135 12.84 0.30 0.40
CA ALA A 135 12.79 -1.13 0.63
C ALA A 135 12.17 -1.49 2.00
N THR A 136 12.22 -0.59 3.00
CA THR A 136 11.64 -0.80 4.34
C THR A 136 10.56 0.22 4.70
N VAL A 137 10.63 1.42 4.14
CA VAL A 137 9.67 2.51 4.34
C VAL A 137 8.76 2.58 3.12
N HIS A 138 7.70 1.77 3.14
CA HIS A 138 6.64 1.78 2.13
C HIS A 138 5.33 1.21 2.67
N GLY A 139 4.22 1.53 2.02
CA GLY A 139 2.92 0.97 2.33
C GLY A 139 1.90 1.26 1.23
N ALA A 140 0.72 0.69 1.35
CA ALA A 140 -0.33 0.87 0.36
C ALA A 140 -1.14 2.15 0.59
N LEU A 141 -1.69 2.69 -0.50
CA LEU A 141 -2.66 3.78 -0.52
C LEU A 141 -3.89 3.30 -1.28
N VAL A 142 -4.95 2.95 -0.55
CA VAL A 142 -6.19 2.41 -1.12
C VAL A 142 -7.22 3.52 -1.25
N ILE A 143 -7.59 3.83 -2.49
CA ILE A 143 -8.51 4.92 -2.84
C ILE A 143 -9.81 4.31 -3.37
N SER A 144 -10.83 4.31 -2.54
CA SER A 144 -12.18 3.87 -2.89
C SER A 144 -12.88 4.87 -3.83
N PRO A 145 -13.96 4.45 -4.53
CA PRO A 145 -14.75 5.35 -5.36
C PRO A 145 -15.32 6.51 -4.54
N ALA A 146 -15.59 7.61 -5.25
CA ALA A 146 -16.25 8.78 -4.67
C ALA A 146 -17.54 8.39 -3.95
N ARG A 147 -17.95 9.18 -2.96
CA ARG A 147 -19.18 8.92 -2.22
C ARG A 147 -20.38 8.93 -3.19
N GLY A 148 -21.17 7.86 -3.18
CA GLY A 148 -22.32 7.71 -4.07
C GLY A 148 -21.99 7.09 -5.43
N THR A 149 -20.73 6.74 -5.71
CA THR A 149 -20.33 5.94 -6.87
C THR A 149 -19.87 4.54 -6.45
N THR A 150 -19.79 3.63 -7.42
CA THR A 150 -19.30 2.26 -7.24
C THR A 150 -18.22 1.96 -8.25
N TYR A 151 -17.45 0.90 -7.99
CA TYR A 151 -16.56 0.33 -9.01
C TYR A 151 -17.36 -0.10 -10.26
N PRO A 152 -16.69 -0.20 -11.44
CA PRO A 152 -17.33 -0.68 -12.67
C PRO A 152 -17.56 -2.20 -12.69
N PHE A 153 -17.52 -2.84 -11.52
CA PHE A 153 -17.72 -4.26 -11.29
C PHE A 153 -18.54 -4.48 -10.01
N PRO A 154 -19.22 -5.64 -9.86
CA PRO A 154 -19.95 -5.97 -8.63
C PRO A 154 -19.06 -5.89 -7.40
N ALA A 155 -19.59 -5.40 -6.28
CA ALA A 155 -18.85 -5.31 -5.03
C ALA A 155 -18.27 -6.69 -4.66
N PRO A 156 -16.95 -6.79 -4.40
CA PRO A 156 -16.33 -8.06 -4.04
C PRO A 156 -16.77 -8.50 -2.63
N ASP A 157 -16.80 -9.81 -2.41
CA ASP A 157 -17.09 -10.39 -1.08
C ASP A 157 -16.02 -10.01 -0.03
N ALA A 158 -14.77 -9.85 -0.47
CA ALA A 158 -13.64 -9.44 0.34
C ALA A 158 -12.55 -8.81 -0.54
N GLU A 159 -11.75 -7.93 0.06
CA GLU A 159 -10.58 -7.30 -0.57
C GLU A 159 -9.36 -7.52 0.32
N GLN A 160 -8.21 -7.82 -0.28
CA GLN A 160 -6.95 -8.03 0.41
C GLN A 160 -5.84 -7.29 -0.33
N THR A 161 -5.03 -6.52 0.41
CA THR A 161 -3.88 -5.83 -0.16
C THR A 161 -2.67 -6.76 -0.14
N ILE A 162 -2.04 -6.93 -1.29
CA ILE A 162 -0.79 -7.69 -1.47
C ILE A 162 0.32 -6.70 -1.82
N ILE A 163 1.32 -6.60 -0.95
CA ILE A 163 2.51 -5.79 -1.13
C ILE A 163 3.66 -6.72 -1.47
N LEU A 164 4.26 -6.52 -2.64
CA LEU A 164 5.43 -7.25 -3.10
C LEU A 164 6.67 -6.44 -2.74
N GLY A 165 7.64 -7.07 -2.08
CA GLY A 165 8.83 -6.41 -1.58
C GLY A 165 10.09 -7.25 -1.76
N SER A 166 11.18 -6.71 -1.22
CA SER A 166 12.48 -7.38 -1.14
C SER A 166 12.99 -7.31 0.28
N TRP A 167 13.69 -8.36 0.70
CA TRP A 167 14.35 -8.43 1.99
C TRP A 167 15.87 -8.48 1.82
N PHE A 168 16.56 -7.61 2.56
CA PHE A 168 18.01 -7.56 2.66
C PHE A 168 18.39 -7.92 4.09
N LYS A 169 19.41 -8.74 4.32
CA LYS A 169 19.94 -9.05 5.64
C LYS A 169 20.79 -7.90 6.18
N GLY A 170 21.61 -7.30 5.32
CA GLY A 170 22.43 -6.13 5.65
C GLY A 170 21.62 -4.86 5.89
N ASP A 171 22.31 -3.85 6.44
CA ASP A 171 21.80 -2.49 6.54
C ASP A 171 21.75 -1.84 5.16
N LEU A 172 20.61 -1.23 4.82
CA LEU A 172 20.38 -0.68 3.49
C LEU A 172 21.25 0.55 3.19
N LYS A 173 21.55 1.35 4.21
CA LYS A 173 22.38 2.53 4.06
C LYS A 173 23.83 2.11 3.86
N GLU A 174 24.33 1.18 4.65
CA GLU A 174 25.68 0.61 4.49
C GLU A 174 25.86 -0.01 3.10
N ILE A 175 24.93 -0.86 2.64
CA ILE A 175 24.98 -1.48 1.32
C ILE A 175 25.12 -0.43 0.20
N ILE A 176 24.44 0.71 0.32
CA ILE A 176 24.48 1.76 -0.69
C ILE A 176 25.73 2.62 -0.58
N ASP A 177 26.13 3.01 0.63
CA ASP A 177 27.33 3.79 0.86
C ASP A 177 28.58 3.02 0.36
N ASP A 178 28.66 1.71 0.61
CA ASP A 178 29.74 0.85 0.12
C ASP A 178 29.72 0.71 -1.41
N ALA A 179 28.55 0.49 -2.01
CA ALA A 179 28.42 0.38 -3.46
C ALA A 179 28.83 1.67 -4.18
N LEU A 180 28.44 2.83 -3.63
CA LEU A 180 28.82 4.14 -4.15
C LEU A 180 30.32 4.39 -4.00
N ALA A 181 30.90 4.07 -2.83
CA ALA A 181 32.33 4.24 -2.58
C ALA A 181 33.20 3.36 -3.50
N ALA A 182 32.75 2.15 -3.78
CA ALA A 182 33.45 1.21 -4.66
C ALA A 182 33.13 1.41 -6.15
N GLY A 183 32.11 2.19 -6.51
CA GLY A 183 31.67 2.40 -7.89
C GLY A 183 31.08 1.13 -8.53
N ILE A 184 30.44 0.27 -7.73
CA ILE A 184 29.82 -0.98 -8.17
C ILE A 184 28.30 -0.96 -7.96
N GLY A 185 27.61 -1.97 -8.49
CA GLY A 185 26.19 -2.16 -8.19
C GLY A 185 25.99 -2.66 -6.75
N PRO A 186 24.92 -2.23 -6.05
CA PRO A 186 24.59 -2.74 -4.73
C PRO A 186 24.25 -4.23 -4.77
N GLU A 187 24.41 -4.89 -3.62
CA GLU A 187 24.06 -6.30 -3.47
C GLU A 187 22.59 -6.57 -3.82
N ILE A 188 22.33 -7.75 -4.37
CA ILE A 188 20.95 -8.22 -4.62
C ILE A 188 20.27 -8.62 -3.31
N SER A 189 18.95 -8.53 -3.27
CA SER A 189 18.17 -8.95 -2.09
C SER A 189 18.34 -10.43 -1.78
N ASN A 190 18.24 -10.78 -0.49
CA ASN A 190 18.36 -12.17 -0.02
C ASN A 190 17.07 -12.97 -0.24
N SER A 191 15.92 -12.30 -0.28
CA SER A 191 14.65 -12.91 -0.65
C SER A 191 13.66 -11.86 -1.16
N LEU A 192 12.62 -12.33 -1.84
CA LEU A 192 11.44 -11.53 -2.16
C LEU A 192 10.38 -11.76 -1.09
N THR A 193 9.53 -10.76 -0.86
CA THR A 193 8.52 -10.82 0.19
C THR A 193 7.12 -10.56 -0.33
N ILE A 194 6.15 -11.23 0.30
CA ILE A 194 4.72 -10.91 0.20
C ILE A 194 4.28 -10.41 1.58
N ASN A 195 3.78 -9.18 1.64
CA ASN A 195 3.39 -8.51 2.89
C ASN A 195 4.48 -8.58 3.97
N GLY A 196 5.75 -8.37 3.57
CA GLY A 196 6.89 -8.36 4.49
C GLY A 196 7.34 -9.73 4.99
N GLN A 197 6.79 -10.82 4.45
CA GLN A 197 7.20 -12.20 4.76
C GLN A 197 7.88 -12.84 3.55
N PRO A 198 9.04 -13.48 3.73
CA PRO A 198 9.66 -14.30 2.68
C PRO A 198 8.85 -15.59 2.47
N GLY A 199 9.04 -16.23 1.31
CA GLY A 199 8.38 -17.49 1.02
C GLY A 199 8.71 -18.61 2.01
N ASP A 200 7.82 -19.60 2.08
CA ASP A 200 7.89 -20.72 3.04
C ASP A 200 9.10 -21.64 2.84
N LEU A 201 9.73 -21.60 1.66
CA LEU A 201 10.91 -22.40 1.32
C LEU A 201 12.19 -21.90 2.00
N TYR A 202 12.17 -20.71 2.60
CA TYR A 202 13.33 -20.20 3.33
C TYR A 202 13.40 -20.74 4.77
N PRO A 203 14.62 -20.97 5.28
CA PRO A 203 14.80 -21.37 6.68
C PRO A 203 14.30 -20.26 7.61
N CYS A 204 13.63 -20.66 8.70
CA CYS A 204 12.99 -19.77 9.66
C CYS A 204 11.98 -18.78 9.03
N SER A 205 11.37 -19.13 7.90
CA SER A 205 10.18 -18.43 7.42
C SER A 205 8.95 -18.87 8.22
N ALA A 206 8.04 -17.92 8.45
CA ALA A 206 6.72 -18.25 8.99
C ALA A 206 5.82 -18.69 7.84
N VAL A 207 5.02 -19.74 8.04
CA VAL A 207 4.03 -20.19 7.03
C VAL A 207 3.16 -19.01 6.61
N LEU A 208 3.19 -18.68 5.32
CA LEU A 208 2.50 -17.52 4.77
C LEU A 208 0.99 -17.59 5.02
N MET A 209 0.51 -16.48 5.58
CA MET A 209 -0.82 -15.88 5.48
C MET A 209 -1.94 -16.79 4.94
N TYR A 210 -2.57 -17.55 5.84
CA TYR A 210 -3.89 -18.14 5.62
C TYR A 210 -4.94 -17.04 5.50
N SER A 211 -5.42 -16.75 4.29
CA SER A 211 -6.63 -15.97 4.10
C SER A 211 -7.79 -16.94 3.82
N ASP A 212 -8.64 -17.13 4.84
CA ASP A 212 -9.90 -17.86 4.73
C ASP A 212 -10.89 -17.04 3.90
N VAL A 213 -10.81 -17.16 2.58
CA VAL A 213 -11.76 -16.49 1.70
C VAL A 213 -12.98 -17.40 1.57
N LYS A 214 -14.04 -17.09 2.32
CA LYS A 214 -15.38 -17.66 2.08
C LYS A 214 -15.96 -17.02 0.83
N TYR A 215 -15.65 -17.60 -0.31
CA TYR A 215 -16.04 -17.08 -1.61
C TYR A 215 -17.41 -17.61 -2.06
N GLY A 216 -18.14 -16.78 -2.81
CA GLY A 216 -19.08 -17.22 -3.85
C GLY A 216 -18.41 -17.54 -5.20
N SER A 217 -17.14 -17.98 -5.22
CA SER A 217 -16.42 -18.25 -6.46
C SER A 217 -16.99 -19.51 -7.09
N ASN A 218 -16.95 -19.59 -8.42
CA ASN A 218 -17.31 -20.80 -9.14
C ASN A 218 -16.32 -21.96 -8.92
N PHE A 219 -15.27 -21.76 -8.11
CA PHE A 219 -14.17 -22.70 -7.99
C PHE A 219 -13.62 -22.72 -6.56
N SER A 220 -13.83 -23.84 -5.90
CA SER A 220 -13.25 -24.23 -4.61
C SER A 220 -11.92 -24.94 -4.81
N GLY A 221 -10.94 -24.72 -3.93
CA GLY A 221 -9.65 -25.39 -4.00
C GLY A 221 -8.48 -24.55 -3.50
N VAL A 222 -7.28 -25.05 -3.76
CA VAL A 222 -6.01 -24.40 -3.44
C VAL A 222 -5.55 -23.65 -4.69
N TRP A 223 -5.30 -22.35 -4.55
CA TRP A 223 -4.84 -21.47 -5.62
C TRP A 223 -3.42 -21.00 -5.31
N PHE A 224 -2.53 -21.17 -6.28
CA PHE A 224 -1.16 -20.70 -6.18
C PHE A 224 -1.03 -19.33 -6.84
N ILE A 225 -0.72 -18.31 -6.05
CA ILE A 225 -0.40 -16.96 -6.54
C ILE A 225 1.11 -16.83 -6.51
N HIS A 226 1.71 -16.51 -7.64
CA HIS A 226 3.16 -16.37 -7.75
C HIS A 226 3.57 -15.30 -8.74
N CYS A 227 4.83 -14.90 -8.68
CA CYS A 227 5.43 -14.07 -9.72
C CYS A 227 5.55 -14.86 -11.03
N HIS A 228 5.14 -14.26 -12.15
CA HIS A 228 5.24 -14.88 -13.48
C HIS A 228 6.70 -14.97 -14.00
N LEU A 229 7.66 -14.34 -13.31
CA LEU A 229 9.08 -14.60 -13.50
C LEU A 229 9.46 -15.77 -12.59
N GLU A 230 9.65 -16.96 -13.17
CA GLU A 230 9.86 -18.21 -12.42
C GLU A 230 10.96 -18.09 -11.34
N ARG A 231 12.04 -17.39 -11.66
CA ARG A 231 13.12 -17.09 -10.72
C ARG A 231 12.61 -16.38 -9.46
N HIS A 232 11.70 -15.42 -9.59
CA HIS A 232 11.12 -14.71 -8.45
C HIS A 232 10.16 -15.58 -7.63
N SER A 233 9.42 -16.48 -8.27
CA SER A 233 8.62 -17.50 -7.57
C SER A 233 9.53 -18.37 -6.69
N SER A 234 10.61 -18.91 -7.27
CA SER A 234 11.61 -19.71 -6.54
C SER A 234 12.34 -18.95 -5.43
N TRP A 235 12.29 -17.61 -5.45
CA TRP A 235 12.88 -16.72 -4.45
C TRP A 235 11.89 -16.26 -3.39
N GLY A 236 10.72 -16.92 -3.30
CA GLY A 236 9.72 -16.75 -2.25
C GLY A 236 8.66 -15.70 -2.53
N MET A 237 8.51 -15.25 -3.79
CA MET A 237 7.36 -14.43 -4.21
C MET A 237 6.20 -15.32 -4.65
N ASP A 238 5.73 -16.13 -3.72
CA ASP A 238 4.62 -17.04 -3.90
C ASP A 238 3.76 -17.13 -2.62
N THR A 239 2.47 -17.37 -2.80
CA THR A 239 1.53 -17.56 -1.69
C THR A 239 0.38 -18.44 -2.15
N VAL A 240 -0.33 -19.02 -1.18
CA VAL A 240 -1.44 -19.94 -1.42
C VAL A 240 -2.72 -19.35 -0.88
N LEU A 241 -3.75 -19.26 -1.73
CA LEU A 241 -5.12 -18.97 -1.30
C LEU A 241 -5.91 -20.27 -1.20
N ILE A 242 -6.56 -20.49 -0.06
CA ILE A 242 -7.44 -21.63 0.14
C ILE A 242 -8.89 -21.14 0.05
N VAL A 243 -9.55 -21.53 -1.04
CA VAL A 243 -10.96 -21.23 -1.26
C VAL A 243 -11.79 -22.40 -0.80
N ARG A 244 -12.55 -22.21 0.28
CA ARG A 244 -13.42 -23.25 0.84
C ARG A 244 -14.59 -23.56 -0.09
N ASN A 245 -15.20 -24.73 0.11
CA ASN A 245 -16.41 -25.12 -0.61
C ASN A 245 -17.54 -24.10 -0.41
N GLY A 246 -18.21 -23.76 -1.51
CA GLY A 246 -19.39 -22.92 -1.52
C GLY A 246 -20.67 -23.68 -1.17
N LYS A 247 -21.82 -23.03 -1.38
CA LYS A 247 -23.15 -23.57 -1.01
C LYS A 247 -23.75 -24.55 -2.01
N THR A 248 -23.18 -24.67 -3.21
CA THR A 248 -23.74 -25.51 -4.29
C THR A 248 -22.77 -26.61 -4.68
N ARG A 249 -23.28 -27.66 -5.34
CA ARG A 249 -22.44 -28.75 -5.89
C ARG A 249 -21.45 -28.24 -6.95
N ALA A 250 -21.80 -27.19 -7.69
CA ALA A 250 -20.93 -26.59 -8.69
C ALA A 250 -19.78 -25.78 -8.07
N THR A 251 -19.98 -25.26 -6.86
CA THR A 251 -18.99 -24.45 -6.12
C THR A 251 -18.28 -25.24 -5.02
N SER A 252 -18.35 -26.57 -5.04
CA SER A 252 -17.74 -27.45 -4.04
C SER A 252 -16.86 -28.52 -4.68
N MET A 253 -15.72 -28.82 -4.06
CA MET A 253 -14.85 -29.91 -4.47
C MET A 253 -15.56 -31.26 -4.30
N ARG A 254 -15.31 -32.17 -5.24
CA ARG A 254 -15.73 -33.57 -5.08
C ARG A 254 -14.93 -34.21 -3.94
N PRO A 255 -15.51 -35.18 -3.20
CA PRO A 255 -14.76 -35.94 -2.23
C PRO A 255 -13.61 -36.69 -2.93
N PRO A 256 -12.49 -36.95 -2.21
CA PRO A 256 -11.39 -37.73 -2.75
C PRO A 256 -11.88 -39.13 -3.17
N PRO A 257 -11.39 -39.69 -4.28
CA PRO A 257 -11.69 -41.07 -4.67
C PRO A 257 -11.31 -42.05 -3.56
N ALA A 258 -12.07 -43.14 -3.41
CA ALA A 258 -11.78 -44.16 -2.39
C ALA A 258 -10.39 -44.83 -2.56
N SER A 259 -9.84 -44.77 -3.77
CA SER A 259 -8.50 -45.28 -4.10
C SER A 259 -7.38 -44.24 -3.92
N LEU A 260 -7.68 -43.04 -3.41
CA LEU A 260 -6.66 -42.02 -3.20
C LEU A 260 -5.71 -42.47 -2.08
N PRO A 261 -4.40 -42.61 -2.36
CA PRO A 261 -3.44 -43.04 -1.34
C PRO A 261 -3.35 -42.01 -0.21
N SER A 262 -3.28 -42.48 1.03
CA SER A 262 -3.05 -41.64 2.21
C SER A 262 -1.57 -41.26 2.32
N CYS A 263 -1.29 -39.98 2.60
CA CYS A 263 0.06 -39.56 2.98
C CYS A 263 0.40 -40.15 4.36
N SER A 264 1.57 -40.79 4.48
CA SER A 264 2.15 -41.29 5.74
C SER A 264 3.06 -40.27 6.38
#